data_AF-A0A352KF18-F1
#
_entry.id   AF-A0A352KF18-F1
#
_cell.length_a   1.000
_cell.length_b   1.000
_cell.length_c   1.000
_cell.angle_alpha   90.00
_cell.angle_beta   90.00
_cell.angle_gamma   90.00
#
_symmetry.space_group_name_H-M   'P 1'
#
loop_
_entity.id
_entity.type
_entity.pdbx_description
1 polymer ?
#
loop_
_entity_poly.entity_id
_entity_poly.type
_entity_poly.pdbx_seq_one_letter_code
_entity_poly.pdbx_strand_id
1 'polypeptide(L)'
;MAGLRGAGADTPRPLLPEGVRNFLIVLAIRLAALLLLAAAGTTAVALLSYSPTDPSLNVAGTAPVDNLLGARGAYFADFSLQWFGLASGLVILCPTSWGVRIFRELTLQRWYWRVLCLVIALPFVAMALGAAAPADNWPLQTGMGGLIGDQLHDGTSRVLRDLPWQLPSWAIDRIPAFAALMIALPLTLYALGIRWSEWRATCAAGYGLTRRTGEFIWFGVRTGTQWVLYLIRNRQYDDAQRSQSTDSAMPKAAPRSRARAESAPRASAKRVTRKTAKPATGKRGQTADQAALDLGRVGEYQLPPLSLLTAPKKRSDSLAATDDALEQNAKLLETVLQDFGIKGEIVKVHPGPVVTLYELEPAPGIKSSRVIGLADDIARSMSAISARVAVIPGRNAIGIELPNTNRETVFLRELLASDAYEKTSARLTLALGKDIGGDPVIADLATMPHLLIA
;
A
#
# COMPACT_ATOMS: atom_id res chain seq x y z
N MET A 1 23.38 -33.65 -55.81
CA MET A 1 23.07 -34.65 -54.74
C MET A 1 23.38 -33.98 -53.41
N ALA A 2 22.52 -33.76 -52.43
CA ALA A 2 21.10 -33.98 -52.19
C ALA A 2 20.65 -32.73 -51.37
N GLY A 3 19.52 -32.09 -51.63
CA GLY A 3 18.19 -32.66 -51.51
C GLY A 3 17.57 -32.17 -50.20
N LEU A 4 16.86 -31.05 -50.32
CA LEU A 4 16.02 -30.40 -49.30
C LEU A 4 15.26 -31.42 -48.42
N ARG A 5 15.43 -31.35 -47.10
CA ARG A 5 14.47 -31.81 -46.08
C ARG A 5 14.20 -30.58 -45.22
N GLY A 6 12.98 -30.11 -44.99
CA GLY A 6 11.67 -30.74 -44.99
C GLY A 6 10.95 -30.04 -43.84
N ALA A 7 10.01 -29.18 -44.18
CA ALA A 7 9.23 -28.38 -43.25
C ALA A 7 8.33 -29.24 -42.36
N GLY A 8 7.97 -28.68 -41.20
CA GLY A 8 6.65 -28.91 -40.60
C GLY A 8 6.57 -30.00 -39.55
N ALA A 9 7.05 -29.73 -38.34
CA ALA A 9 6.38 -30.27 -37.17
C ALA A 9 5.13 -29.39 -36.93
N ASP A 10 3.96 -29.91 -37.33
CA ASP A 10 2.64 -29.33 -37.08
C ASP A 10 2.40 -29.16 -35.58
N THR A 11 2.86 -28.04 -35.03
CA THR A 11 2.28 -27.52 -33.80
C THR A 11 1.00 -26.79 -34.22
N PRO A 12 -0.18 -27.23 -33.77
CA PRO A 12 -1.43 -26.58 -34.16
C PRO A 12 -1.33 -25.11 -33.78
N ARG A 13 -1.45 -24.23 -34.78
CA ARG A 13 -1.42 -22.79 -34.55
C ARG A 13 -2.54 -22.47 -33.56
N PRO A 14 -2.25 -21.78 -32.45
CA PRO A 14 -3.27 -21.47 -31.46
C PRO A 14 -4.39 -20.66 -32.12
N LEU A 15 -5.64 -21.11 -31.93
CA LEU A 15 -6.85 -20.51 -32.50
C LEU A 15 -7.05 -19.02 -32.12
N LEU A 16 -6.40 -18.59 -31.03
CA LEU A 16 -6.52 -17.24 -30.50
C LEU A 16 -5.15 -16.54 -30.48
N PRO A 17 -5.10 -15.22 -30.75
CA PRO A 17 -3.90 -14.40 -30.55
C PRO A 17 -3.36 -14.52 -29.12
N GLU A 18 -2.05 -14.46 -28.95
CA GLU A 18 -1.40 -14.70 -27.65
C GLU A 18 -1.88 -13.73 -26.55
N GLY A 19 -2.14 -12.47 -26.91
CA GLY A 19 -2.70 -11.48 -25.99
C GLY A 19 -4.09 -11.85 -25.48
N VAL A 20 -4.96 -12.37 -26.36
CA VAL A 20 -6.31 -12.82 -25.99
C VAL A 20 -6.25 -14.05 -25.09
N ARG A 21 -5.37 -15.01 -25.42
CA ARG A 21 -5.14 -16.21 -24.62
C ARG A 21 -4.68 -15.86 -23.20
N ASN A 22 -3.68 -14.98 -23.06
CA ASN A 22 -3.16 -14.57 -21.75
C ASN A 22 -4.22 -13.80 -20.94
N PHE A 23 -5.00 -12.93 -21.59
CA PHE A 23 -6.12 -12.25 -20.95
C PHE A 23 -7.17 -13.24 -20.42
N LEU A 24 -7.58 -14.23 -21.23
CA LEU A 24 -8.55 -15.25 -20.81
C LEU A 24 -8.04 -16.12 -19.67
N ILE A 25 -6.75 -16.47 -19.67
CA ILE A 25 -6.14 -17.22 -18.56
C ILE A 25 -6.18 -16.41 -17.27
N VAL A 26 -5.77 -15.14 -17.32
CA VAL A 26 -5.80 -14.25 -16.14
C VAL A 26 -7.23 -14.05 -15.64
N LEU A 27 -8.18 -13.86 -16.55
CA LEU A 27 -9.60 -13.74 -16.22
C LEU A 27 -10.13 -15.01 -15.56
N ALA A 28 -9.83 -16.19 -16.12
CA ALA A 28 -10.24 -17.47 -15.57
C ALA A 28 -9.65 -17.71 -14.16
N ILE A 29 -8.37 -17.38 -13.96
CA ILE A 29 -7.71 -17.49 -12.65
C ILE A 29 -8.37 -16.55 -11.63
N ARG A 30 -8.67 -15.30 -12.00
CA ARG A 30 -9.36 -14.35 -11.13
C ARG A 30 -10.79 -14.76 -10.80
N LEU A 31 -11.52 -15.28 -11.78
CA LEU A 31 -12.87 -15.82 -11.57
C LEU A 31 -12.82 -17.03 -10.63
N ALA A 32 -11.88 -17.95 -10.80
CA ALA A 32 -11.68 -19.07 -9.90
C ALA A 32 -11.36 -18.62 -8.46
N ALA A 33 -10.52 -17.58 -8.30
CA ALA A 33 -10.23 -16.99 -7.00
C ALA A 33 -11.47 -16.36 -6.35
N LEU A 34 -12.26 -15.62 -7.12
CA LEU A 34 -13.51 -15.01 -6.64
C LEU A 34 -14.54 -16.07 -6.25
N LEU A 35 -14.67 -17.14 -7.03
CA LEU A 35 -15.55 -18.27 -6.70
C LEU A 35 -15.10 -18.98 -5.41
N LEU A 36 -13.79 -19.16 -5.21
CA LEU A 36 -13.25 -19.73 -3.99
C LEU A 36 -13.53 -18.84 -2.77
N LEU A 37 -13.36 -17.52 -2.91
CA LEU A 37 -13.69 -16.55 -1.86
C LEU A 37 -15.18 -16.52 -1.56
N ALA A 38 -16.03 -16.58 -2.59
CA ALA A 38 -17.47 -16.65 -2.43
C ALA A 38 -17.87 -17.94 -1.69
N ALA A 39 -17.30 -19.08 -2.05
CA ALA A 39 -17.55 -20.36 -1.39
C ALA A 39 -17.09 -20.35 0.08
N ALA A 40 -15.93 -19.76 0.38
CA ALA A 40 -15.46 -19.58 1.75
C ALA A 40 -16.38 -18.65 2.55
N GLY A 41 -16.85 -17.56 1.93
CA GLY A 41 -17.82 -16.62 2.51
C GLY A 41 -19.17 -17.26 2.79
N THR A 42 -19.72 -18.05 1.86
CA THR A 42 -20.98 -18.78 2.10
C THR A 42 -20.82 -19.83 3.21
N THR A 43 -19.68 -20.51 3.26
CA THR A 43 -19.36 -21.45 4.35
C THR A 43 -19.30 -20.73 5.70
N ALA A 44 -18.68 -19.54 5.75
CA ALA A 44 -18.64 -18.71 6.94
C ALA A 44 -20.02 -18.25 7.40
N VAL A 45 -20.86 -17.79 6.47
CA VAL A 45 -22.25 -17.40 6.77
C VAL A 45 -23.04 -18.61 7.30
N ALA A 46 -22.92 -19.78 6.67
CA ALA A 46 -23.58 -21.00 7.15
C ALA A 46 -23.18 -21.32 8.60
N LEU A 47 -21.88 -21.34 8.90
CA LEU A 47 -21.36 -21.72 10.22
C LEU A 47 -21.63 -20.67 11.30
N LEU A 48 -21.54 -19.38 10.97
CA LEU A 48 -21.77 -18.29 11.94
C LEU A 48 -23.26 -18.05 12.22
N SER A 49 -24.14 -18.42 11.30
CA SER A 49 -25.60 -18.37 11.50
C SER A 49 -26.19 -19.74 11.91
N TYR A 50 -25.37 -20.62 12.47
CA TYR A 50 -25.84 -21.90 13.01
C TYR A 50 -26.81 -21.67 14.19
N SER A 51 -27.98 -22.34 14.11
CA SER A 51 -28.94 -22.43 15.20
C SER A 51 -29.23 -23.89 15.52
N PRO A 52 -29.19 -24.33 16.80
CA PRO A 52 -29.52 -25.71 17.18
C PRO A 52 -30.97 -26.13 16.90
N THR A 53 -31.86 -25.16 16.71
CA THR A 53 -33.28 -25.41 16.41
C THR A 53 -33.57 -25.56 14.92
N ASP A 54 -32.58 -25.32 14.05
CA ASP A 54 -32.75 -25.44 12.62
C ASP A 54 -32.91 -26.91 12.18
N PRO A 55 -33.62 -27.17 11.06
CA PRO A 55 -33.71 -28.51 10.49
C PRO A 55 -32.32 -29.06 10.16
N SER A 56 -32.03 -30.25 10.69
CA SER A 56 -30.76 -30.94 10.47
C SER A 56 -30.99 -32.43 10.28
N LEU A 57 -29.92 -33.21 10.04
CA LEU A 57 -30.05 -34.66 9.90
C LEU A 57 -30.52 -35.32 11.20
N ASN A 58 -30.30 -34.65 12.33
CA ASN A 58 -30.61 -35.13 13.67
C ASN A 58 -31.75 -34.35 14.35
N VAL A 59 -32.24 -33.26 13.72
CA VAL A 59 -33.32 -32.41 14.23
C VAL A 59 -34.39 -32.24 13.16
N ALA A 60 -35.57 -32.81 13.38
CA ALA A 60 -36.74 -32.57 12.55
C ALA A 60 -37.42 -31.27 13.00
N GLY A 61 -37.36 -30.22 12.17
CA GLY A 61 -37.97 -28.92 12.46
C GLY A 61 -39.04 -28.54 11.43
N THR A 62 -40.21 -28.10 11.91
CA THR A 62 -41.26 -27.46 11.08
C THR A 62 -41.24 -25.93 11.19
N ALA A 63 -40.36 -25.39 12.03
CA ALA A 63 -40.16 -23.95 12.22
C ALA A 63 -39.43 -23.31 11.02
N PRO A 64 -39.59 -21.99 10.79
CA PRO A 64 -38.78 -21.27 9.82
C PRO A 64 -37.29 -21.38 10.18
N VAL A 65 -36.44 -21.50 9.16
CA VAL A 65 -34.99 -21.70 9.33
C VAL A 65 -34.32 -20.37 9.66
N ASP A 66 -33.56 -20.33 10.76
CA ASP A 66 -32.83 -19.15 11.23
C ASP A 66 -31.51 -18.94 10.47
N ASN A 67 -30.90 -20.02 9.96
CA ASN A 67 -29.70 -19.93 9.14
C ASN A 67 -29.91 -19.02 7.93
N LEU A 68 -28.98 -18.07 7.71
CA LEU A 68 -29.10 -17.05 6.68
C LEU A 68 -29.06 -17.62 5.25
N LEU A 69 -28.53 -18.84 5.07
CA LEU A 69 -28.54 -19.55 3.79
C LEU A 69 -29.69 -20.55 3.67
N GLY A 70 -30.66 -20.48 4.57
CA GLY A 70 -31.81 -21.37 4.66
C GLY A 70 -31.42 -22.81 5.01
N ALA A 71 -32.32 -23.76 4.70
CA ALA A 71 -32.19 -25.15 5.13
C ALA A 71 -30.85 -25.80 4.71
N ARG A 72 -30.38 -25.52 3.48
CA ARG A 72 -29.11 -26.10 2.99
C ARG A 72 -27.90 -25.62 3.81
N GLY A 73 -27.91 -24.36 4.23
CA GLY A 73 -26.89 -23.80 5.11
C GLY A 73 -26.93 -24.43 6.50
N ALA A 74 -28.14 -24.60 7.05
CA ALA A 74 -28.34 -25.27 8.34
C ALA A 74 -27.79 -26.71 8.35
N TYR A 75 -28.16 -27.54 7.36
CA TYR A 75 -27.63 -28.90 7.23
C TYR A 75 -26.11 -28.94 7.14
N PHE A 76 -25.52 -28.04 6.36
CA PHE A 76 -24.07 -28.00 6.18
C PHE A 76 -23.35 -27.54 7.45
N ALA A 77 -23.87 -26.52 8.13
CA ALA A 77 -23.31 -26.00 9.36
C ALA A 77 -23.39 -27.02 10.50
N ASP A 78 -24.55 -27.64 10.68
CA ASP A 78 -24.78 -28.71 11.66
C ASP A 78 -23.82 -29.88 11.43
N PHE A 79 -23.74 -30.39 10.19
CA PHE A 79 -22.82 -31.47 9.84
C PHE A 79 -21.36 -31.09 10.14
N SER A 80 -20.92 -29.92 9.68
CA SER A 80 -19.53 -29.50 9.83
C SER A 80 -19.13 -29.30 11.30
N LEU A 81 -20.02 -28.72 12.10
CA LEU A 81 -19.80 -28.48 13.52
C LEU A 81 -19.89 -29.76 14.36
N GLN A 82 -20.83 -30.65 14.06
CA GLN A 82 -20.91 -31.94 14.76
C GLN A 82 -19.68 -32.81 14.49
N TRP A 83 -19.18 -32.85 13.26
CA TRP A 83 -18.04 -33.71 12.92
C TRP A 83 -16.69 -33.13 13.34
N PHE A 84 -16.47 -31.82 13.15
CA PHE A 84 -15.16 -31.19 13.32
C PHE A 84 -15.12 -30.09 14.40
N GLY A 85 -16.26 -29.75 15.01
CA GLY A 85 -16.35 -28.70 16.02
C GLY A 85 -15.80 -27.37 15.50
N LEU A 86 -15.00 -26.71 16.34
CA LEU A 86 -14.36 -25.43 16.00
C LEU A 86 -13.27 -25.58 14.92
N ALA A 87 -12.76 -26.78 14.65
CA ALA A 87 -11.77 -27.01 13.59
C ALA A 87 -12.36 -26.80 12.19
N SER A 88 -13.69 -26.86 12.04
CA SER A 88 -14.40 -26.51 10.80
C SER A 88 -14.06 -25.09 10.29
N GLY A 89 -13.64 -24.18 11.18
CA GLY A 89 -13.16 -22.85 10.82
C GLY A 89 -11.97 -22.85 9.86
N LEU A 90 -11.16 -23.91 9.82
CA LEU A 90 -10.06 -24.03 8.84
C LEU A 90 -10.55 -24.09 7.39
N VAL A 91 -11.74 -24.64 7.17
CA VAL A 91 -12.40 -24.70 5.84
C VAL A 91 -12.82 -23.30 5.37
N ILE A 92 -12.89 -22.32 6.28
CA ILE A 92 -13.05 -20.91 5.94
C ILE A 92 -11.68 -20.26 5.74
N LEU A 93 -10.79 -20.37 6.73
CA LEU A 93 -9.54 -19.61 6.78
C LEU A 93 -8.57 -19.96 5.65
N CYS A 94 -8.37 -21.25 5.38
CA CYS A 94 -7.42 -21.70 4.36
C CYS A 94 -7.89 -21.31 2.93
N PRO A 95 -9.12 -21.65 2.49
CA PRO A 95 -9.62 -21.20 1.19
C PRO A 95 -9.69 -19.67 1.04
N THR A 96 -9.98 -18.93 2.12
CA THR A 96 -9.94 -17.45 2.09
C THR A 96 -8.53 -16.96 1.79
N SER A 97 -7.52 -17.50 2.49
CA SER A 97 -6.12 -17.14 2.26
C SER A 97 -5.69 -17.47 0.82
N TRP A 98 -6.05 -18.66 0.32
CA TRP A 98 -5.76 -19.08 -1.05
C TRP A 98 -6.44 -18.19 -2.09
N GLY A 99 -7.72 -17.86 -1.89
CA GLY A 99 -8.50 -17.02 -2.80
C GLY A 99 -7.92 -15.60 -2.91
N VAL A 100 -7.61 -14.96 -1.78
CA VAL A 100 -6.96 -13.64 -1.77
C VAL A 100 -5.62 -13.69 -2.51
N ARG A 101 -4.85 -14.76 -2.30
CA ARG A 101 -3.54 -14.91 -2.89
C ARG A 101 -3.58 -15.17 -4.39
N ILE A 102 -4.44 -16.06 -4.86
CA ILE A 102 -4.65 -16.30 -6.29
C ILE A 102 -5.13 -15.02 -6.96
N PHE A 103 -6.01 -14.24 -6.31
CA PHE A 103 -6.51 -12.98 -6.88
C PHE A 103 -5.40 -11.92 -7.04
N ARG A 104 -4.49 -11.81 -6.05
CA ARG A 104 -3.41 -10.80 -6.04
C ARG A 104 -2.17 -11.22 -6.83
N GLU A 105 -1.74 -12.48 -6.69
CA GLU A 105 -0.46 -13.00 -7.21
C GLU A 105 -0.63 -13.90 -8.44
N LEU A 106 -1.87 -14.19 -8.86
CA LEU A 106 -2.22 -15.11 -9.96
C LEU A 106 -1.62 -16.51 -9.84
N THR A 107 -1.09 -16.86 -8.66
CA THR A 107 -0.36 -18.10 -8.43
C THR A 107 -0.64 -18.65 -7.03
N LEU A 108 -0.75 -19.97 -6.94
CA LEU A 108 -0.72 -20.70 -5.68
C LEU A 108 0.27 -21.84 -5.80
N GLN A 109 1.51 -21.59 -5.37
CA GLN A 109 2.55 -22.60 -5.42
C GLN A 109 2.17 -23.82 -4.59
N ARG A 110 2.33 -25.01 -5.18
CA ARG A 110 2.13 -26.32 -4.53
C ARG A 110 0.72 -26.46 -3.92
N TRP A 111 -0.32 -25.98 -4.60
CA TRP A 111 -1.70 -25.97 -4.11
C TRP A 111 -2.20 -27.34 -3.61
N TYR A 112 -1.82 -28.42 -4.30
CA TYR A 112 -2.19 -29.79 -3.93
C TYR A 112 -1.64 -30.22 -2.56
N TRP A 113 -0.40 -29.86 -2.24
CA TRP A 113 0.16 -30.09 -0.91
C TRP A 113 -0.55 -29.27 0.17
N ARG A 114 -1.03 -28.06 -0.16
CA ARG A 114 -1.78 -27.22 0.79
C ARG A 114 -3.14 -27.83 1.12
N VAL A 115 -3.84 -28.34 0.10
CA VAL A 115 -5.11 -29.06 0.29
C VAL A 115 -4.88 -30.32 1.11
N LEU A 116 -3.84 -31.11 0.80
CA LEU A 116 -3.52 -32.30 1.56
C LEU A 116 -3.19 -31.96 3.03
N CYS A 117 -2.39 -30.93 3.27
CA CYS A 117 -2.09 -30.46 4.62
C CYS A 117 -3.33 -29.98 5.36
N LEU A 118 -4.29 -29.32 4.70
CA LEU A 118 -5.57 -28.93 5.30
C LEU A 118 -6.37 -30.17 5.74
N VAL A 119 -6.50 -31.16 4.86
CA VAL A 119 -7.25 -32.40 5.15
C VAL A 119 -6.62 -33.16 6.33
N ILE A 120 -5.29 -33.21 6.42
CA ILE A 120 -4.59 -33.85 7.53
C ILE A 120 -4.66 -32.98 8.80
N ALA A 121 -4.54 -31.66 8.70
CA ALA A 121 -4.58 -30.75 9.85
C ALA A 121 -5.94 -30.77 10.55
N LEU A 122 -7.03 -30.90 9.80
CA LEU A 122 -8.40 -30.81 10.30
C LEU A 122 -8.68 -31.76 11.49
N PRO A 123 -8.43 -33.09 11.42
CA PRO A 123 -8.62 -33.99 12.56
C PRO A 123 -7.65 -33.74 13.73
N PHE A 124 -6.42 -33.28 13.48
CA PHE A 124 -5.47 -32.98 14.57
C PHE A 124 -5.83 -31.67 15.30
N VAL A 125 -6.32 -30.65 14.60
CA VAL A 125 -6.88 -29.45 15.26
C VAL A 125 -8.14 -29.82 16.04
N ALA A 126 -9.03 -30.63 15.45
CA ALA A 126 -10.22 -31.13 16.14
C ALA A 126 -9.83 -31.89 17.42
N MET A 127 -8.86 -32.80 17.35
CA MET A 127 -8.36 -33.55 18.50
C MET A 127 -7.75 -32.65 19.58
N ALA A 128 -6.94 -31.67 19.21
CA ALA A 128 -6.38 -30.71 20.16
C ALA A 128 -7.47 -29.89 20.88
N LEU A 129 -8.57 -29.59 20.19
CA LEU A 129 -9.73 -28.87 20.75
C LEU A 129 -10.65 -29.77 21.57
N GLY A 130 -10.69 -31.09 21.31
CA GLY A 130 -11.47 -32.06 22.09
C GLY A 130 -11.01 -32.17 23.55
N ALA A 131 -9.75 -31.81 23.84
CA ALA A 131 -9.22 -31.71 25.20
C ALA A 131 -9.74 -30.51 26.00
N ALA A 132 -10.37 -29.53 25.32
CA ALA A 132 -10.88 -28.34 25.97
C ALA A 132 -12.29 -28.61 26.54
N ALA A 133 -12.49 -28.26 27.81
CA ALA A 133 -13.80 -28.33 28.44
C ALA A 133 -14.78 -27.37 27.71
N PRO A 134 -15.94 -27.86 27.23
CA PRO A 134 -16.98 -27.00 26.66
C PRO A 134 -17.39 -25.90 27.66
N ALA A 135 -17.72 -24.71 27.15
CA ALA A 135 -18.32 -23.67 27.98
C ALA A 135 -19.73 -24.09 28.44
N ASP A 136 -20.21 -23.54 29.55
CA ASP A 136 -21.52 -23.88 30.13
C ASP A 136 -22.71 -23.68 29.15
N ASN A 137 -22.54 -22.81 28.15
CA ASN A 137 -23.54 -22.50 27.13
C ASN A 137 -23.22 -23.10 25.75
N TRP A 138 -22.39 -24.15 25.70
CA TRP A 138 -22.01 -24.77 24.44
C TRP A 138 -23.22 -25.43 23.75
N PRO A 139 -23.52 -25.05 22.48
CA PRO A 139 -24.78 -25.39 21.83
C PRO A 139 -24.83 -26.79 21.20
N LEU A 140 -23.69 -27.47 21.07
CA LEU A 140 -23.59 -28.79 20.41
C LEU A 140 -23.56 -29.90 21.47
N GLN A 141 -24.10 -31.08 21.12
CA GLN A 141 -24.00 -32.27 21.98
C GLN A 141 -22.57 -32.82 22.06
N THR A 142 -21.77 -32.59 21.01
CA THR A 142 -20.34 -32.92 20.96
C THR A 142 -19.51 -31.82 21.60
N GLY A 143 -18.31 -32.11 22.08
CA GLY A 143 -17.35 -31.14 22.59
C GLY A 143 -16.79 -30.19 21.52
N MET A 144 -15.83 -29.36 21.92
CA MET A 144 -15.24 -28.33 21.05
C MET A 144 -14.47 -28.91 19.85
N GLY A 145 -14.01 -30.16 19.95
CA GLY A 145 -13.37 -30.91 18.87
C GLY A 145 -14.34 -31.56 17.89
N GLY A 146 -15.65 -31.55 18.19
CA GLY A 146 -16.64 -32.35 17.47
C GLY A 146 -16.40 -33.85 17.63
N LEU A 147 -17.22 -34.66 16.96
CA LEU A 147 -17.19 -36.11 17.06
C LEU A 147 -15.82 -36.71 16.75
N ILE A 148 -15.15 -36.24 15.69
CA ILE A 148 -13.82 -36.77 15.31
C ILE A 148 -12.78 -36.38 16.35
N GLY A 149 -12.77 -35.11 16.76
CA GLY A 149 -11.79 -34.60 17.71
C GLY A 149 -11.89 -35.28 19.06
N ASP A 150 -13.10 -35.35 19.59
CA ASP A 150 -13.38 -35.95 20.90
C ASP A 150 -13.08 -37.45 20.90
N GLN A 151 -13.45 -38.18 19.84
CA GLN A 151 -13.14 -39.61 19.74
C GLN A 151 -11.64 -39.90 19.60
N LEU A 152 -10.91 -39.09 18.83
CA LEU A 152 -9.46 -39.24 18.69
C LEU A 152 -8.75 -38.92 20.01
N HIS A 153 -9.19 -37.85 20.69
CA HIS A 153 -8.68 -37.46 22.00
C HIS A 153 -8.92 -38.56 23.04
N ASP A 154 -10.18 -38.96 23.22
CA ASP A 154 -10.55 -40.00 24.17
C ASP A 154 -9.88 -41.34 23.86
N GLY A 155 -9.83 -41.72 22.58
CA GLY A 155 -9.20 -42.96 22.13
C GLY A 155 -7.71 -43.00 22.49
N THR A 156 -6.98 -41.91 22.22
CA THR A 156 -5.55 -41.82 22.56
C THR A 156 -5.30 -41.70 24.05
N SER A 157 -6.15 -40.97 24.80
CA SER A 157 -6.09 -40.92 26.26
C SER A 157 -6.39 -42.27 26.92
N ARG A 158 -7.28 -43.10 26.35
CA ARG A 158 -7.51 -44.49 26.81
C ARG A 158 -6.25 -45.33 26.63
N VAL A 159 -5.64 -45.29 25.44
CA VAL A 159 -4.37 -45.99 25.19
C VAL A 159 -3.28 -45.55 26.16
N LEU A 160 -3.16 -44.25 26.44
CA LEU A 160 -2.18 -43.73 27.41
C LEU A 160 -2.43 -44.20 28.83
N ARG A 161 -3.71 -44.39 29.20
CA ARG A 161 -4.12 -44.87 30.52
C ARG A 161 -3.78 -46.35 30.72
N ASP A 162 -3.84 -47.14 29.64
CA ASP A 162 -3.53 -48.57 29.66
C ASP A 162 -2.02 -48.87 29.63
N LEU A 163 -1.18 -47.84 29.43
CA LEU A 163 0.27 -47.98 29.52
C LEU A 163 0.73 -48.22 30.97
N PRO A 164 1.83 -48.98 31.17
CA PRO A 164 2.35 -49.29 32.51
C PRO A 164 2.94 -48.06 33.23
N TRP A 165 3.09 -46.93 32.56
CA TRP A 165 3.55 -45.68 33.14
C TRP A 165 2.37 -45.01 33.87
N GLN A 166 2.40 -45.02 35.20
CA GLN A 166 1.37 -44.44 36.07
C GLN A 166 1.32 -42.90 35.94
N LEU A 167 0.83 -42.42 34.81
CA LEU A 167 0.75 -40.99 34.52
C LEU A 167 -0.38 -40.34 35.34
N PRO A 168 -0.19 -39.12 35.87
CA PRO A 168 -1.27 -38.34 36.45
C PRO A 168 -2.43 -38.12 35.46
N SER A 169 -3.65 -38.00 35.97
CA SER A 169 -4.85 -37.80 35.14
C SER A 169 -4.77 -36.57 34.22
N TRP A 170 -4.19 -35.47 34.72
CA TRP A 170 -3.95 -34.27 33.90
C TRP A 170 -2.98 -34.53 32.75
N ALA A 171 -2.02 -35.44 32.91
CA ALA A 171 -1.03 -35.75 31.88
C ALA A 171 -1.64 -36.63 30.78
N ILE A 172 -2.48 -37.60 31.15
CA ILE A 172 -3.23 -38.46 30.23
C ILE A 172 -4.15 -37.65 29.32
N ASP A 173 -4.73 -36.57 29.85
CA ASP A 173 -5.54 -35.62 29.08
C ASP A 173 -4.68 -34.66 28.23
N ARG A 174 -3.65 -34.03 28.79
CA ARG A 174 -2.94 -32.95 28.07
C ARG A 174 -1.87 -33.41 27.08
N ILE A 175 -1.27 -34.58 27.26
CA ILE A 175 -0.21 -35.08 26.37
C ILE A 175 -0.74 -35.33 24.94
N PRO A 176 -1.86 -36.05 24.73
CA PRO A 176 -2.41 -36.24 23.38
C PRO A 176 -2.78 -34.94 22.70
N ALA A 177 -3.41 -34.01 23.43
CA ALA A 177 -3.77 -32.68 22.92
C ALA A 177 -2.54 -31.88 22.46
N PHE A 178 -1.47 -31.90 23.27
CA PHE A 178 -0.22 -31.23 22.92
C PHE A 178 0.47 -31.88 21.71
N ALA A 179 0.51 -33.21 21.66
CA ALA A 179 1.05 -33.94 20.51
C ALA A 179 0.28 -33.63 19.22
N ALA A 180 -1.05 -33.59 19.30
CA ALA A 180 -1.92 -33.21 18.19
C ALA A 180 -1.62 -31.77 17.75
N LEU A 181 -1.47 -30.82 18.68
CA LEU A 181 -1.13 -29.43 18.37
C LEU A 181 0.23 -29.29 17.67
N MET A 182 1.24 -30.06 18.10
CA MET A 182 2.58 -30.06 17.50
C MET A 182 2.57 -30.53 16.04
N ILE A 183 1.63 -31.40 15.67
CA ILE A 183 1.42 -31.84 14.28
C ILE A 183 0.53 -30.85 13.53
N ALA A 184 -0.56 -30.40 14.16
CA ALA A 184 -1.58 -29.57 13.55
C ALA A 184 -1.06 -28.17 13.18
N LEU A 185 -0.27 -27.55 14.06
CA LEU A 185 0.23 -26.19 13.88
C LEU A 185 1.07 -26.03 12.61
N PRO A 186 2.15 -26.81 12.37
CA PRO A 186 2.95 -26.67 11.15
C PRO A 186 2.14 -26.99 9.88
N LEU A 187 1.24 -27.99 9.94
CA LEU A 187 0.36 -28.31 8.81
C LEU A 187 -0.61 -27.18 8.49
N THR A 188 -1.21 -26.56 9.51
CA THR A 188 -2.13 -25.43 9.35
C THR A 188 -1.42 -24.20 8.81
N LEU A 189 -0.22 -23.88 9.33
CA LEU A 189 0.60 -22.78 8.82
C LEU A 189 1.03 -23.02 7.37
N TYR A 190 1.43 -24.25 7.04
CA TYR A 190 1.74 -24.61 5.66
C TYR A 190 0.50 -24.52 4.77
N ALA A 191 -0.66 -25.01 5.23
CA ALA A 191 -1.91 -24.93 4.50
C ALA A 191 -2.29 -23.47 4.23
N LEU A 192 -2.31 -22.59 5.24
CA LEU A 192 -2.58 -21.16 5.10
C LEU A 192 -1.67 -20.50 4.05
N GLY A 193 -0.39 -20.84 4.03
CA GLY A 193 0.52 -20.35 2.99
C GLY A 193 0.90 -18.88 3.09
N ILE A 194 0.69 -18.29 4.26
CA ILE A 194 1.10 -16.93 4.59
C ILE A 194 2.62 -16.87 4.67
N ARG A 195 3.24 -15.89 4.00
CA ARG A 195 4.70 -15.70 4.07
C ARG A 195 5.09 -15.10 5.41
N TRP A 196 6.33 -15.34 5.87
CA TRP A 196 6.85 -14.77 7.12
C TRP A 196 6.79 -13.22 7.15
N SER A 197 6.98 -12.56 6.00
CA SER A 197 6.84 -11.11 5.86
C SER A 197 5.40 -10.63 6.08
N GLU A 198 4.42 -11.37 5.56
CA GLU A 198 2.98 -11.09 5.73
C GLU A 198 2.54 -11.38 7.17
N TRP A 199 3.08 -12.42 7.80
CA TRP A 199 2.83 -12.72 9.20
C TRP A 199 3.33 -11.57 10.09
N ARG A 200 4.55 -11.07 9.86
CA ARG A 200 5.07 -9.89 10.56
C ARG A 200 4.26 -8.63 10.30
N ALA A 201 3.79 -8.42 9.07
CA ALA A 201 2.94 -7.28 8.74
C ALA A 201 1.56 -7.37 9.43
N THR A 202 0.98 -8.57 9.50
CA THR A 202 -0.31 -8.82 10.17
C THR A 202 -0.17 -8.66 11.69
N CYS A 203 0.90 -9.20 12.29
CA CYS A 203 1.20 -9.00 13.71
C CYS A 203 1.51 -7.52 14.03
N ALA A 204 2.23 -6.81 13.16
CA ALA A 204 2.51 -5.37 13.34
C ALA A 204 1.25 -4.51 13.18
N ALA A 205 0.37 -4.85 12.23
CA ALA A 205 -0.92 -4.21 12.06
C ALA A 205 -1.86 -4.47 13.25
N GLY A 206 -1.89 -5.70 13.76
CA GLY A 206 -2.61 -6.08 14.97
C GLY A 206 -2.09 -5.31 16.20
N TYR A 207 -0.77 -5.30 16.42
CA TYR A 207 -0.15 -4.51 17.49
C TYR A 207 -0.43 -3.00 17.35
N GLY A 208 -0.40 -2.49 16.12
CA GLY A 208 -0.76 -1.10 15.81
C GLY A 208 -2.22 -0.78 16.11
N LEU A 209 -3.15 -1.70 15.84
CA LEU A 209 -4.58 -1.55 16.13
C LEU A 209 -4.84 -1.56 17.65
N THR A 210 -4.27 -2.52 18.37
CA THR A 210 -4.38 -2.62 19.83
C THR A 210 -3.78 -1.39 20.53
N ARG A 211 -2.66 -0.88 20.00
CA ARG A 211 -2.03 0.35 20.48
C ARG A 211 -2.88 1.58 20.18
N ARG A 212 -3.49 1.68 18.99
CA ARG A 212 -4.39 2.79 18.63
C ARG A 212 -5.65 2.79 19.47
N THR A 213 -6.26 1.64 19.74
CA THR A 213 -7.42 1.55 20.65
C THR A 213 -7.03 1.92 22.09
N GLY A 214 -5.85 1.49 22.55
CA GLY A 214 -5.32 1.88 23.85
C GLY A 214 -5.04 3.38 23.96
N GLU A 215 -4.43 3.98 22.94
CA GLU A 215 -4.16 5.42 22.86
C GLU A 215 -5.46 6.23 22.77
N PHE A 216 -6.52 5.72 22.12
CA PHE A 216 -7.83 6.37 22.04
C PHE A 216 -8.58 6.37 23.38
N ILE A 217 -8.54 5.25 24.10
CA ILE A 217 -9.09 5.14 25.47
C ILE A 217 -8.31 6.07 26.41
N TRP A 218 -6.98 6.06 26.33
CA TRP A 218 -6.11 6.90 27.17
C TRP A 218 -6.26 8.40 26.83
N PHE A 219 -6.46 8.75 25.56
CA PHE A 219 -6.79 10.09 25.11
C PHE A 219 -8.17 10.53 25.62
N GLY A 220 -9.18 9.67 25.57
CA GLY A 220 -10.51 9.93 26.13
C GLY A 220 -10.47 10.20 27.64
N VAL A 221 -9.76 9.35 28.40
CA VAL A 221 -9.54 9.55 29.84
C VAL A 221 -8.80 10.86 30.10
N ARG A 222 -7.68 11.11 29.42
CA ARG A 222 -6.88 12.33 29.63
C ARG A 222 -7.66 13.61 29.28
N THR A 223 -8.44 13.58 28.21
CA THR A 223 -9.24 14.73 27.77
C THR A 223 -10.40 14.99 28.73
N GLY A 224 -11.05 13.92 29.22
CA GLY A 224 -12.05 13.99 30.28
C GLY A 224 -11.48 14.57 31.58
N THR A 225 -10.33 14.07 32.03
CA THR A 225 -9.67 14.57 33.25
C THR A 225 -9.22 16.03 33.10
N GLN A 226 -8.68 16.42 31.95
CA GLN A 226 -8.28 17.82 31.68
C GLN A 226 -9.48 18.75 31.59
N TRP A 227 -10.61 18.30 31.04
CA TRP A 227 -11.85 19.07 31.01
C TRP A 227 -12.47 19.23 32.41
N VAL A 228 -12.45 18.17 33.23
CA VAL A 228 -12.89 18.24 34.64
C VAL A 228 -11.98 19.17 35.45
N LEU A 229 -10.65 19.05 35.30
CA LEU A 229 -9.70 19.96 35.95
C LEU A 229 -9.86 21.40 35.46
N TYR A 230 -10.16 21.60 34.18
CA TYR A 230 -10.48 22.91 33.62
C TYR A 230 -11.75 23.48 34.25
N LEU A 231 -12.82 22.71 34.38
CA LEU A 231 -14.07 23.14 35.02
C LEU A 231 -13.87 23.48 36.51
N ILE A 232 -13.08 22.70 37.24
CA ILE A 232 -12.76 22.96 38.65
C ILE A 232 -11.92 24.25 38.78
N ARG A 233 -10.92 24.44 37.90
CA ARG A 233 -10.04 25.61 37.91
C ARG A 233 -10.76 26.88 37.45
N ASN A 234 -11.70 26.79 36.51
CA ASN A 234 -12.48 27.95 36.06
C ASN A 234 -13.46 28.42 37.14
N ARG A 235 -14.08 27.50 37.92
CA ARG A 235 -14.88 27.87 39.09
C ARG A 235 -14.08 28.68 40.12
N GLN A 236 -12.84 28.26 40.40
CA GLN A 236 -11.95 28.99 41.31
C GLN A 236 -11.51 30.35 40.74
N TYR A 237 -11.38 30.48 39.41
CA TYR A 237 -11.06 31.76 38.76
C TYR A 237 -12.23 32.75 38.81
N ASP A 238 -13.45 32.27 38.59
CA ASP A 238 -14.67 33.09 38.63
C ASP A 238 -14.97 33.58 40.06
N ASP A 239 -14.79 32.74 41.09
CA ASP A 239 -14.98 33.11 42.50
C ASP A 239 -13.92 34.10 43.00
N ALA A 240 -12.67 33.97 42.53
CA ALA A 240 -11.59 34.90 42.86
C ALA A 240 -11.78 36.28 42.20
N GLN A 241 -12.30 36.34 40.97
CA GLN A 241 -12.59 37.62 40.29
C GLN A 241 -13.83 38.32 40.85
N ARG A 242 -14.86 37.57 41.25
CA ARG A 242 -16.07 38.14 41.88
C ARG A 242 -15.75 38.81 43.21
N SER A 243 -14.81 38.24 43.96
CA SER A 243 -14.33 38.79 45.24
C SER A 243 -13.49 40.06 45.07
N GLN A 244 -12.69 40.19 44.00
CA GLN A 244 -11.90 41.40 43.71
C GLN A 244 -12.70 42.54 43.06
N SER A 245 -13.77 42.23 42.31
CA SER A 245 -14.58 43.24 41.62
C SER A 245 -15.47 44.11 42.52
N THR A 246 -15.63 43.73 43.79
CA THR A 246 -16.51 44.46 44.73
C THR A 246 -15.80 45.62 45.44
N ASP A 247 -14.47 45.75 45.34
CA ASP A 247 -13.70 46.62 46.24
C ASP A 247 -12.67 47.54 45.56
N SER A 248 -12.86 47.92 44.29
CA SER A 248 -11.89 48.81 43.62
C SER A 248 -12.54 49.79 42.65
N ALA A 249 -12.74 51.01 43.14
CA ALA A 249 -13.08 52.19 42.36
C ALA A 249 -12.00 52.51 41.32
N MET A 250 -12.42 52.80 40.08
CA MET A 250 -11.56 53.20 38.96
C MET A 250 -10.93 54.59 39.18
N PRO A 251 -9.68 54.77 38.69
CA PRO A 251 -9.29 56.01 38.05
C PRO A 251 -8.88 55.82 36.58
N LYS A 252 -9.01 56.94 35.86
CA LYS A 252 -8.98 57.13 34.40
C LYS A 252 -7.68 56.70 33.70
N ALA A 253 -7.88 56.32 32.44
CA ALA A 253 -6.87 55.95 31.45
C ALA A 253 -5.90 57.09 31.08
N ALA A 254 -4.65 56.71 30.84
CA ALA A 254 -3.68 57.44 30.03
C ALA A 254 -3.08 56.48 28.97
N PRO A 255 -2.81 56.93 27.73
CA PRO A 255 -2.49 56.03 26.63
C PRO A 255 -0.99 55.68 26.65
N ARG A 256 -0.66 54.38 26.68
CA ARG A 256 0.70 53.89 26.41
C ARG A 256 0.84 53.46 24.95
N SER A 257 1.78 54.09 24.29
CA SER A 257 2.23 53.88 22.91
C SER A 257 2.65 52.42 22.65
N ARG A 258 2.03 51.80 21.66
CA ARG A 258 2.52 50.59 21.00
C ARG A 258 3.70 50.97 20.09
N ALA A 259 4.91 50.54 20.46
CA ALA A 259 6.02 50.46 19.52
C ALA A 259 5.73 49.32 18.54
N ARG A 260 5.30 49.71 17.33
CA ARG A 260 5.20 48.87 16.15
C ARG A 260 6.62 48.66 15.62
N ALA A 261 7.15 47.44 15.79
CA ALA A 261 8.36 47.03 15.10
C ALA A 261 8.00 46.83 13.62
N GLU A 262 8.33 47.85 12.85
CA GLU A 262 8.19 47.94 11.40
C GLU A 262 9.30 47.07 10.79
N SER A 263 8.91 45.95 10.15
CA SER A 263 9.82 45.17 9.33
C SER A 263 9.94 45.86 7.97
N ALA A 264 11.16 46.30 7.66
CA ALA A 264 11.49 46.98 6.42
C ALA A 264 11.18 46.10 5.18
N PRO A 265 10.75 46.70 4.06
CA PRO A 265 10.51 45.97 2.82
C PRO A 265 11.86 45.53 2.23
N ARG A 266 12.11 44.22 2.20
CA ARG A 266 13.19 43.66 1.38
C ARG A 266 12.83 43.90 -0.08
N ALA A 267 13.64 44.72 -0.73
CA ALA A 267 13.58 45.00 -2.16
C ALA A 267 13.51 43.69 -2.97
N SER A 268 12.66 43.72 -3.99
CA SER A 268 12.35 42.63 -4.91
C SER A 268 13.60 42.09 -5.62
N ALA A 269 14.21 41.05 -5.06
CA ALA A 269 15.05 40.16 -5.84
C ALA A 269 14.12 39.27 -6.67
N LYS A 270 14.35 39.16 -7.99
CA LYS A 270 13.57 38.28 -8.86
C LYS A 270 13.57 36.85 -8.31
N ARG A 271 12.40 36.33 -7.94
CA ARG A 271 12.22 34.98 -7.38
C ARG A 271 12.39 33.87 -8.43
N VAL A 272 12.17 34.19 -9.70
CA VAL A 272 12.35 33.26 -10.81
C VAL A 272 13.84 33.13 -11.13
N THR A 273 14.39 31.93 -10.92
CA THR A 273 15.80 31.62 -11.24
C THR A 273 15.84 30.50 -12.28
N ARG A 274 16.08 30.88 -13.55
CA ARG A 274 16.37 29.92 -14.62
C ARG A 274 17.84 29.54 -14.60
N LYS A 275 18.12 28.25 -14.73
CA LYS A 275 19.45 27.77 -15.11
C LYS A 275 19.62 28.04 -16.61
N THR A 276 20.43 29.03 -16.96
CA THR A 276 20.55 29.53 -18.35
C THR A 276 21.47 28.70 -19.24
N ALA A 277 22.13 27.67 -18.70
CA ALA A 277 23.04 26.84 -19.48
C ALA A 277 22.26 25.72 -20.20
N LYS A 278 22.10 25.84 -21.53
CA LYS A 278 21.75 24.67 -22.34
C LYS A 278 22.82 23.60 -22.13
N PRO A 279 22.46 22.32 -21.90
CA PRO A 279 23.45 21.26 -21.84
C PRO A 279 24.28 21.26 -23.13
N ALA A 280 25.59 21.13 -22.98
CA ALA A 280 26.51 21.13 -24.12
C ALA A 280 26.13 20.00 -25.08
N THR A 281 25.93 20.35 -26.35
CA THR A 281 25.67 19.42 -27.45
C THR A 281 26.98 18.78 -27.90
N GLY A 282 27.02 17.46 -27.88
CA GLY A 282 28.19 16.68 -28.23
C GLY A 282 28.53 16.72 -29.71
N LYS A 283 29.72 16.20 -30.03
CA LYS A 283 30.29 16.20 -31.39
C LYS A 283 29.37 15.48 -32.38
N ARG A 284 28.72 14.40 -31.94
CA ARG A 284 27.81 13.60 -32.76
C ARG A 284 26.51 14.32 -33.05
N GLY A 285 26.02 15.11 -32.10
CA GLY A 285 24.88 16.01 -32.32
C GLY A 285 25.15 17.04 -33.42
N GLN A 286 26.37 17.59 -33.45
CA GLN A 286 26.81 18.56 -34.47
C GLN A 286 27.03 17.90 -35.84
N THR A 287 27.61 16.69 -35.89
CA THR A 287 27.80 15.94 -37.14
C THR A 287 26.49 15.43 -37.73
N ALA A 288 25.47 15.12 -36.90
CA ALA A 288 24.19 14.61 -37.36
C ALA A 288 23.37 15.60 -38.22
N ASP A 289 23.67 16.89 -38.12
CA ASP A 289 23.07 17.94 -38.95
C ASP A 289 23.79 18.12 -40.31
N GLN A 290 24.95 17.48 -40.50
CA GLN A 290 25.68 17.44 -41.77
C GLN A 290 25.50 16.05 -42.41
N ALA A 291 24.78 15.99 -43.54
CA ALA A 291 24.58 14.76 -44.29
C ALA A 291 25.87 14.35 -45.03
N ALA A 292 26.81 13.72 -44.32
CA ALA A 292 27.93 13.03 -44.94
C ALA A 292 27.46 11.63 -45.38
N LEU A 293 27.44 11.39 -46.69
CA LEU A 293 27.20 10.07 -47.28
C LEU A 293 28.44 9.20 -47.05
N ASP A 294 28.46 8.47 -45.94
CA ASP A 294 29.48 7.46 -45.64
C ASP A 294 29.05 6.11 -46.23
N LEU A 295 29.61 5.75 -47.39
CA LEU A 295 29.39 4.48 -48.07
C LEU A 295 30.27 3.39 -47.43
N GLY A 296 29.98 3.07 -46.17
CA GLY A 296 30.81 2.26 -45.28
C GLY A 296 31.40 0.98 -45.89
N ARG A 297 32.52 0.53 -45.33
CA ARG A 297 33.18 -0.73 -45.71
C ARG A 297 32.27 -1.92 -45.39
N VAL A 298 32.03 -2.77 -46.38
CA VAL A 298 31.19 -3.97 -46.26
C VAL A 298 31.77 -4.91 -45.20
N GLY A 299 31.07 -5.10 -44.09
CA GLY A 299 31.39 -6.11 -43.06
C GLY A 299 31.56 -5.58 -41.63
N GLU A 300 31.66 -4.27 -41.39
CA GLU A 300 31.75 -3.69 -40.04
C GLU A 300 30.40 -3.09 -39.59
N TYR A 301 30.04 -3.29 -38.31
CA TYR A 301 28.83 -2.72 -37.74
C TYR A 301 28.96 -1.20 -37.59
N GLN A 302 28.10 -0.46 -38.28
CA GLN A 302 28.02 1.00 -38.19
C GLN A 302 26.82 1.44 -37.37
N LEU A 303 27.04 2.33 -36.39
CA LEU A 303 25.97 2.79 -35.52
C LEU A 303 25.05 3.76 -36.28
N PRO A 304 23.72 3.62 -36.20
CA PRO A 304 22.78 4.45 -36.96
C PRO A 304 22.96 5.95 -36.67
N PRO A 305 22.80 6.82 -37.68
CA PRO A 305 22.92 8.27 -37.50
C PRO A 305 21.74 8.82 -36.68
N LEU A 306 22.01 9.86 -35.88
CA LEU A 306 20.99 10.50 -35.05
C LEU A 306 19.92 11.25 -35.88
N SER A 307 20.18 11.48 -37.17
CA SER A 307 19.22 12.08 -38.11
C SER A 307 17.97 11.22 -38.34
N LEU A 308 18.04 9.91 -38.07
CA LEU A 308 16.87 9.02 -38.06
C LEU A 308 15.86 9.37 -36.95
N LEU A 309 16.30 10.12 -35.93
CA LEU A 309 15.47 10.53 -34.82
C LEU A 309 14.94 11.96 -35.04
N THR A 310 13.70 12.19 -34.61
CA THR A 310 13.05 13.50 -34.69
C THR A 310 13.82 14.55 -33.88
N ALA A 311 14.11 15.69 -34.52
CA ALA A 311 14.74 16.82 -33.85
C ALA A 311 13.76 17.55 -32.91
N PRO A 312 14.24 18.07 -31.76
CA PRO A 312 13.41 18.89 -30.90
C PRO A 312 13.00 20.18 -31.63
N LYS A 313 11.74 20.59 -31.46
CA LYS A 313 11.27 21.89 -31.98
C LYS A 313 12.02 23.01 -31.24
N LYS A 314 12.55 23.99 -31.98
CA LYS A 314 13.23 25.16 -31.38
C LYS A 314 12.23 25.91 -30.50
N ARG A 315 12.64 26.19 -29.26
CA ARG A 315 11.84 26.95 -28.27
C ARG A 315 11.49 28.32 -28.86
N SER A 316 10.20 28.66 -28.93
CA SER A 316 9.77 30.03 -29.26
C SER A 316 9.93 30.91 -28.01
N ASP A 317 10.90 31.81 -28.05
CA ASP A 317 11.35 32.65 -26.93
C ASP A 317 10.40 33.84 -26.65
N SER A 318 9.19 33.61 -26.14
CA SER A 318 8.45 34.65 -25.40
C SER A 318 8.78 34.57 -23.91
N LEU A 319 10.06 34.80 -23.60
CA LEU A 319 10.66 34.57 -22.27
C LEU A 319 10.12 35.53 -21.19
N ALA A 320 9.83 36.79 -21.54
CA ALA A 320 9.36 37.80 -20.60
C ALA A 320 7.92 37.57 -20.12
N ALA A 321 7.00 37.20 -21.02
CA ALA A 321 5.62 36.89 -20.67
C ALA A 321 5.47 35.65 -19.78
N THR A 322 6.47 34.76 -19.79
CA THR A 322 6.47 33.53 -19.00
C THR A 322 6.88 33.80 -17.54
N ASP A 323 7.82 34.73 -17.31
CA ASP A 323 8.34 34.98 -15.95
C ASP A 323 7.32 35.74 -15.09
N ASP A 324 6.59 36.70 -15.67
CA ASP A 324 5.49 37.39 -15.00
C ASP A 324 4.35 36.41 -14.65
N ALA A 325 4.04 35.48 -15.55
CA ALA A 325 3.06 34.42 -15.30
C ALA A 325 3.49 33.46 -14.18
N LEU A 326 4.78 33.11 -14.12
CA LEU A 326 5.32 32.27 -13.03
C LEU A 326 5.26 32.99 -11.67
N GLU A 327 5.50 34.29 -11.65
CA GLU A 327 5.40 35.11 -10.44
C GLU A 327 3.94 35.27 -9.98
N GLN A 328 3.00 35.45 -10.92
CA GLN A 328 1.56 35.45 -10.63
C GLN A 328 1.11 34.10 -10.07
N ASN A 329 1.56 32.99 -10.66
CA ASN A 329 1.28 31.64 -10.15
C ASN A 329 1.88 31.41 -8.77
N ALA A 330 3.07 31.95 -8.48
CA ALA A 330 3.66 31.87 -7.15
C ALA A 330 2.81 32.59 -6.09
N LYS A 331 2.31 33.79 -6.40
CA LYS A 331 1.39 34.53 -5.51
C LYS A 331 0.05 33.82 -5.32
N LEU A 332 -0.48 33.20 -6.38
CA LEU A 332 -1.68 32.38 -6.29
C LEU A 332 -1.44 31.19 -5.36
N LEU A 333 -0.30 30.51 -5.49
CA LEU A 333 0.07 29.40 -4.61
C LEU A 333 0.20 29.83 -3.14
N GLU A 334 0.80 30.99 -2.87
CA GLU A 334 0.85 31.57 -1.51
C GLU A 334 -0.56 31.79 -0.93
N THR A 335 -1.47 32.32 -1.74
CA THR A 335 -2.88 32.55 -1.35
C THR A 335 -3.59 31.24 -1.04
N VAL A 336 -3.46 30.24 -1.92
CA VAL A 336 -4.04 28.90 -1.72
C VAL A 336 -3.51 28.24 -0.45
N LEU A 337 -2.20 28.31 -0.22
CA LEU A 337 -1.59 27.75 1.01
C LEU A 337 -2.13 28.45 2.26
N GLN A 338 -2.31 29.77 2.20
CA GLN A 338 -2.87 30.55 3.29
C GLN A 338 -4.31 30.15 3.62
N ASP A 339 -5.14 29.86 2.61
CA ASP A 339 -6.53 29.39 2.80
C ASP A 339 -6.60 28.05 3.55
N PHE A 340 -5.61 27.16 3.36
CA PHE A 340 -5.47 25.91 4.11
C PHE A 340 -4.78 26.08 5.48
N GLY A 341 -4.52 27.32 5.89
CA GLY A 341 -3.87 27.66 7.15
C GLY A 341 -2.38 27.35 7.18
N ILE A 342 -1.73 27.22 6.02
CA ILE A 342 -0.27 27.14 5.90
C ILE A 342 0.25 28.54 5.61
N LYS A 343 0.92 29.14 6.60
CA LYS A 343 1.64 30.40 6.42
C LYS A 343 3.06 30.09 5.95
N GLY A 344 3.54 30.79 4.94
CA GLY A 344 4.88 30.65 4.38
C GLY A 344 5.04 31.52 3.13
N GLU A 345 6.27 31.63 2.65
CA GLU A 345 6.59 32.43 1.46
C GLU A 345 7.29 31.56 0.41
N ILE A 346 7.02 31.83 -0.86
CA ILE A 346 7.73 31.20 -1.97
C ILE A 346 9.03 31.96 -2.20
N VAL A 347 10.15 31.33 -1.90
CA VAL A 347 11.48 31.95 -1.95
C VAL A 347 12.06 31.92 -3.36
N LYS A 348 11.88 30.80 -4.07
CA LYS A 348 12.41 30.60 -5.42
C LYS A 348 11.45 29.80 -6.29
N VAL A 349 11.49 30.09 -7.59
CA VAL A 349 10.77 29.36 -8.63
C VAL A 349 11.76 28.85 -9.67
N HIS A 350 11.76 27.54 -9.89
CA HIS A 350 12.63 26.84 -10.84
C HIS A 350 11.77 26.18 -11.93
N PRO A 351 11.61 26.84 -13.11
CA PRO A 351 10.82 26.29 -14.20
C PRO A 351 11.59 25.19 -14.95
N GLY A 352 10.99 24.01 -15.04
CA GLY A 352 11.48 22.86 -15.80
C GLY A 352 10.72 22.63 -17.12
N PRO A 353 11.05 21.56 -17.87
CA PRO A 353 10.38 21.24 -19.14
C PRO A 353 8.93 20.76 -18.96
N VAL A 354 8.65 19.98 -17.91
CA VAL A 354 7.32 19.38 -17.66
C VAL A 354 6.64 19.97 -16.43
N VAL A 355 7.42 20.26 -15.40
CA VAL A 355 6.96 20.77 -14.10
C VAL A 355 7.77 22.01 -13.72
N THR A 356 7.19 22.85 -12.88
CA THR A 356 7.87 23.95 -12.20
C THR A 356 7.95 23.63 -10.71
N LEU A 357 9.15 23.77 -10.14
CA LEU A 357 9.41 23.60 -8.72
C LEU A 357 9.32 24.96 -8.01
N TYR A 358 8.41 25.06 -7.05
CA TYR A 358 8.26 26.20 -6.15
C TYR A 358 8.86 25.85 -4.79
N GLU A 359 9.81 26.65 -4.32
CA GLU A 359 10.43 26.47 -3.00
C GLU A 359 9.66 27.27 -1.94
N LEU A 360 8.90 26.58 -1.12
CA LEU A 360 8.16 27.14 0.01
C LEU A 360 9.01 27.11 1.28
N GLU A 361 9.19 28.25 1.92
CA GLU A 361 9.69 28.33 3.29
C GLU A 361 8.50 28.51 4.26
N PRO A 362 8.13 27.48 5.03
CA PRO A 362 6.98 27.56 5.92
C PRO A 362 7.29 28.40 7.16
N ALA A 363 6.28 29.07 7.69
CA ALA A 363 6.39 29.80 8.95
C ALA A 363 6.74 28.83 10.11
N PRO A 364 7.45 29.31 11.15
CA PRO A 364 7.80 28.50 12.31
C PRO A 364 6.59 27.81 12.93
N GLY A 365 6.73 26.52 13.24
CA GLY A 365 5.68 25.70 13.85
C GLY A 365 4.78 24.94 12.87
N ILE A 366 4.89 25.18 11.56
CA ILE A 366 4.22 24.35 10.55
C ILE A 366 5.02 23.07 10.29
N LYS A 367 4.40 21.91 10.49
CA LYS A 367 5.01 20.60 10.22
C LYS A 367 5.04 20.32 8.71
N SER A 368 6.16 19.85 8.18
CA SER A 368 6.30 19.49 6.76
C SER A 368 5.28 18.44 6.30
N SER A 369 4.90 17.50 7.18
CA SER A 369 3.89 16.47 6.88
C SER A 369 2.50 17.05 6.58
N ARG A 370 2.16 18.22 7.14
CA ARG A 370 0.88 18.88 6.87
C ARG A 370 0.84 19.41 5.44
N VAL A 371 1.93 20.01 4.96
CA VAL A 371 2.04 20.52 3.59
C VAL A 371 2.04 19.37 2.59
N ILE A 372 2.77 18.28 2.89
CA ILE A 372 2.79 17.07 2.06
C ILE A 372 1.40 16.43 1.94
N GLY A 373 0.64 16.38 3.04
CA GLY A 373 -0.71 15.82 3.05
C GLY A 373 -1.76 16.64 2.29
N LEU A 374 -1.46 17.89 1.93
CA LEU A 374 -2.36 18.79 1.19
C LEU A 374 -2.08 18.80 -0.33
N ALA A 375 -1.25 17.89 -0.84
CA ALA A 375 -0.88 17.86 -2.25
C ALA A 375 -2.09 17.84 -3.20
N ASP A 376 -3.09 17.00 -2.94
CA ASP A 376 -4.28 16.87 -3.79
C ASP A 376 -5.17 18.13 -3.74
N ASP A 377 -5.28 18.76 -2.56
CA ASP A 377 -6.03 20.00 -2.36
C ASP A 377 -5.36 21.21 -3.02
N ILE A 378 -4.04 21.26 -2.98
CA ILE A 378 -3.24 22.25 -3.71
C ILE A 378 -3.44 22.05 -5.21
N ALA A 379 -3.36 20.82 -5.71
CA ALA A 379 -3.58 20.52 -7.13
C ALA A 379 -4.97 20.98 -7.59
N ARG A 380 -6.01 20.65 -6.81
CA ARG A 380 -7.39 21.05 -7.08
C ARG A 380 -7.56 22.57 -7.11
N SER A 381 -7.00 23.29 -6.13
CA SER A 381 -7.14 24.75 -6.02
C SER A 381 -6.32 25.50 -7.08
N MET A 382 -5.17 24.94 -7.48
CA MET A 382 -4.32 25.47 -8.55
C MET A 382 -4.77 25.04 -9.96
N SER A 383 -5.89 24.32 -10.09
CA SER A 383 -6.37 23.76 -11.36
C SER A 383 -5.29 22.92 -12.09
N ALA A 384 -4.46 22.22 -11.34
CA ALA A 384 -3.42 21.33 -11.83
C ALA A 384 -3.89 19.86 -11.79
N ILE A 385 -3.36 19.04 -12.71
CA ILE A 385 -3.67 17.60 -12.76
C ILE A 385 -3.22 16.88 -11.48
N SER A 386 -2.08 17.29 -10.94
CA SER A 386 -1.48 16.73 -9.73
C SER A 386 -0.47 17.72 -9.17
N ALA A 387 -0.17 17.64 -7.88
CA ALA A 387 0.95 18.33 -7.27
C ALA A 387 1.82 17.31 -6.53
N ARG A 388 3.14 17.45 -6.64
CA ARG A 388 4.07 16.63 -5.85
C ARG A 388 4.74 17.53 -4.82
N VAL A 389 4.65 17.15 -3.56
CA VAL A 389 5.19 17.92 -2.43
C VAL A 389 6.24 17.08 -1.72
N ALA A 390 7.46 17.59 -1.61
CA ALA A 390 8.57 16.89 -0.99
C ALA A 390 9.48 17.86 -0.22
N VAL A 391 10.18 17.37 0.80
CA VAL A 391 11.22 18.14 1.47
C VAL A 391 12.48 18.22 0.60
N ILE A 392 13.14 19.38 0.56
CA ILE A 392 14.40 19.55 -0.17
C ILE A 392 15.57 19.21 0.77
N PRO A 393 16.36 18.16 0.49
CA PRO A 393 17.48 17.79 1.34
C PRO A 393 18.49 18.94 1.48
N GLY A 394 18.94 19.20 2.71
CA GLY A 394 19.95 20.23 3.00
C GLY A 394 19.46 21.68 2.98
N ARG A 395 18.15 21.92 2.82
CA ARG A 395 17.55 23.27 2.90
C ARG A 395 16.31 23.27 3.79
N ASN A 396 16.04 24.38 4.47
CA ASN A 396 14.80 24.57 5.24
C ASN A 396 13.62 24.98 4.32
N ALA A 397 13.42 24.24 3.24
CA ALA A 397 12.40 24.54 2.24
C ALA A 397 11.67 23.26 1.80
N ILE A 398 10.40 23.42 1.48
CA ILE A 398 9.52 22.38 0.93
C ILE A 398 9.35 22.67 -0.56
N GLY A 399 9.65 21.69 -1.40
CA GLY A 399 9.46 21.76 -2.83
C GLY A 399 8.02 21.38 -3.20
N ILE A 400 7.34 22.26 -3.93
CA ILE A 400 6.03 22.00 -4.53
C ILE A 400 6.22 21.98 -6.05
N GLU A 401 6.05 20.81 -6.65
CA GLU A 401 6.19 20.59 -8.09
C GLU A 401 4.79 20.63 -8.72
N LEU A 402 4.54 21.62 -9.58
CA LEU A 402 3.29 21.77 -10.33
C LEU A 402 3.55 21.62 -11.84
N PRO A 403 2.69 20.89 -12.58
CA PRO A 403 2.82 20.77 -14.02
C PRO A 403 2.69 22.12 -14.74
N ASN A 404 3.51 22.32 -15.77
CA ASN A 404 3.39 23.49 -16.63
C ASN A 404 2.13 23.40 -17.50
N THR A 405 1.53 24.55 -17.82
CA THR A 405 0.41 24.66 -18.76
C THR A 405 0.80 24.16 -20.15
N ASN A 406 2.03 24.45 -20.59
CA ASN A 406 2.60 23.93 -21.82
C ASN A 406 3.79 23.02 -21.48
N ARG A 407 3.61 21.71 -21.63
CA ARG A 407 4.64 20.71 -21.32
C ARG A 407 5.49 20.45 -22.55
N GLU A 408 6.80 20.50 -22.39
CA GLU A 408 7.75 20.22 -23.46
C GLU A 408 7.95 18.71 -23.61
N THR A 409 7.94 18.22 -24.86
CA THR A 409 8.30 16.82 -25.15
C THR A 409 9.81 16.64 -25.06
N VAL A 410 10.27 15.68 -24.27
CA VAL A 410 11.69 15.30 -24.20
C VAL A 410 11.99 14.32 -25.33
N PHE A 411 12.84 14.72 -26.28
CA PHE A 411 13.17 13.90 -27.45
C PHE A 411 14.37 12.98 -27.18
N LEU A 412 14.28 11.73 -27.64
CA LEU A 412 15.41 10.79 -27.56
C LEU A 412 16.67 11.31 -28.26
N ARG A 413 16.50 11.96 -29.43
CA ARG A 413 17.61 12.57 -30.18
C ARG A 413 18.41 13.54 -29.32
N GLU A 414 17.74 14.35 -28.52
CA GLU A 414 18.37 15.35 -27.66
C GLU A 414 19.20 14.71 -26.55
N LEU A 415 18.72 13.62 -25.96
CA LEU A 415 19.44 12.89 -24.92
C LEU A 415 20.69 12.22 -25.47
N LEU A 416 20.58 11.56 -26.63
CA LEU A 416 21.71 10.88 -27.28
C LEU A 416 22.75 11.84 -27.86
N ALA A 417 22.34 13.06 -28.21
CA ALA A 417 23.21 14.14 -28.67
C ALA A 417 23.86 14.92 -27.51
N SER A 418 23.52 14.62 -26.25
CA SER A 418 24.07 15.33 -25.09
C SER A 418 25.51 14.91 -24.81
N ASP A 419 26.33 15.86 -24.35
CA ASP A 419 27.70 15.61 -23.89
C ASP A 419 27.77 14.51 -22.82
N ALA A 420 26.75 14.46 -21.95
CA ALA A 420 26.67 13.47 -20.88
C ALA A 420 26.60 12.04 -21.46
N TYR A 421 25.92 11.86 -22.59
CA TYR A 421 25.80 10.56 -23.25
C TYR A 421 27.05 10.21 -24.03
N GLU A 422 27.61 11.17 -24.77
CA GLU A 422 28.80 10.92 -25.59
C GLU A 422 30.07 10.64 -24.78
N LYS A 423 30.23 11.28 -23.61
CA LYS A 423 31.43 11.16 -22.77
C LYS A 423 31.36 9.99 -21.78
N THR A 424 30.24 9.28 -21.74
CA THR A 424 30.03 8.17 -20.83
C THR A 424 30.84 6.94 -21.24
N SER A 425 31.53 6.33 -20.26
CA SER A 425 32.31 5.09 -20.44
C SER A 425 31.53 3.81 -20.09
N ALA A 426 30.23 3.93 -19.81
CA ALA A 426 29.36 2.82 -19.46
C ALA A 426 29.23 1.81 -20.61
N ARG A 427 29.13 0.52 -20.24
CA ARG A 427 28.96 -0.57 -21.22
C ARG A 427 27.52 -0.72 -21.68
N LEU A 428 26.56 -0.43 -20.80
CA LEU A 428 25.13 -0.55 -21.05
C LEU A 428 24.42 0.77 -20.67
N THR A 429 24.75 1.82 -21.40
CA THR A 429 24.19 3.16 -21.18
C THR A 429 22.70 3.23 -21.48
N LEU A 430 21.92 3.76 -20.53
CA LEU A 430 20.49 4.03 -20.66
C LEU A 430 20.23 5.55 -20.55
N ALA A 431 19.63 6.13 -21.58
CA ALA A 431 19.12 7.50 -21.55
C ALA A 431 17.70 7.50 -20.96
N LEU A 432 17.54 7.94 -19.72
CA LEU A 432 16.26 7.87 -18.99
C LEU A 432 15.34 9.04 -19.32
N GLY A 433 15.91 10.23 -19.52
CA GLY A 433 15.11 11.44 -19.71
C GLY A 433 15.86 12.69 -19.27
N LYS A 434 15.08 13.70 -18.86
CA LYS A 434 15.58 14.90 -18.20
C LYS A 434 15.08 14.94 -16.77
N ASP A 435 15.85 15.56 -15.88
CA ASP A 435 15.39 15.86 -14.53
C ASP A 435 14.40 17.04 -14.52
N ILE A 436 13.94 17.43 -13.32
CA ILE A 436 13.03 18.57 -13.14
C ILE A 436 13.66 19.91 -13.57
N GLY A 437 14.99 20.00 -13.61
CA GLY A 437 15.72 21.18 -14.08
C GLY A 437 15.96 21.20 -15.59
N GLY A 438 15.71 20.09 -16.28
CA GLY A 438 15.94 19.92 -17.71
C GLY A 438 17.30 19.31 -18.07
N ASP A 439 18.13 18.92 -17.10
CA ASP A 439 19.42 18.28 -17.32
C ASP A 439 19.23 16.80 -17.73
N PRO A 440 20.01 16.28 -18.70
CA PRO A 440 19.89 14.90 -19.15
C PRO A 440 20.31 13.91 -18.06
N VAL A 441 19.48 12.88 -17.85
CA VAL A 441 19.72 11.80 -16.88
C VAL A 441 20.08 10.52 -17.61
N ILE A 442 21.28 10.02 -17.31
CA ILE A 442 21.89 8.87 -17.96
C ILE A 442 22.34 7.90 -16.88
N ALA A 443 22.04 6.62 -17.08
CA ALA A 443 22.36 5.54 -16.15
C ALA A 443 23.15 4.43 -16.84
N ASP A 444 23.91 3.65 -16.07
CA ASP A 444 24.57 2.43 -16.56
C ASP A 444 23.83 1.20 -16.01
N LEU A 445 23.21 0.43 -16.90
CA LEU A 445 22.51 -0.80 -16.53
C LEU A 445 23.47 -1.84 -15.94
N ALA A 446 24.77 -1.80 -16.26
CA ALA A 446 25.73 -2.72 -15.66
C ALA A 446 25.89 -2.50 -14.14
N THR A 447 25.68 -1.27 -13.65
CA THR A 447 25.70 -0.94 -12.21
C THR A 447 24.38 -1.29 -11.51
N MET A 448 23.31 -1.49 -12.27
CA MET A 448 21.97 -1.86 -11.82
C MET A 448 21.59 -3.21 -12.46
N PRO A 449 22.14 -4.34 -11.99
CA PRO A 449 22.15 -5.61 -12.73
C PRO A 449 20.75 -6.08 -13.17
N HIS A 450 19.72 -5.66 -12.44
CA HIS A 450 18.33 -5.74 -12.87
C HIS A 450 17.62 -4.42 -12.54
N LEU A 451 16.79 -3.93 -13.46
CA LEU A 451 15.94 -2.76 -13.29
C LEU A 451 14.46 -3.19 -13.37
N LEU A 452 13.66 -2.78 -12.39
CA LEU A 452 12.21 -2.98 -12.39
C LEU A 452 11.53 -1.71 -12.94
N ILE A 453 10.66 -1.89 -13.93
CA ILE A 453 9.82 -0.83 -14.50
C ILE A 453 8.36 -1.29 -14.32
N ALA A 454 7.55 -0.50 -13.63
CA ALA A 454 6.17 -0.83 -13.26
C ALA A 454 5.20 0.32 -13.53
#